data_AF-A0A0A1PYQ6-F1
#
_entry.id   AF-A0A0A1PYQ6-F1
#
_cell.length_a   1.000
_cell.length_b   1.000
_cell.length_c   1.000
_cell.angle_alpha   90.00
_cell.angle_beta   90.00
_cell.angle_gamma   90.00
#
_symmetry.space_group_name_H-M   'P 1'
#
loop_
_entity.id
_entity.type
_entity.pdbx_description
1 polymer ?
#
loop_
_entity_poly.entity_id
_entity_poly.type
_entity_poly.pdbx_seq_one_letter_code
_entity_poly.pdbx_strand_id
1 'polypeptide(L)'
;MAYIGPNHTKETRRAMNNTSTDPDVNDPASEAVVAKIRRISIVSSLIMIAGVGTVLAVIAYRLLGGQGPSGPARLGAIDAQGGKVVSAVAADGQLTVTYDQAGVPVIVIYDLRSLKEVHRITVGGPQVPRS
;
A
#
# COMPACT_ATOMS: atom_id res chain seq x y z
N MET A 1 80.52 -14.88 -5.55
CA MET A 1 79.47 -14.84 -4.51
C MET A 1 78.60 -13.61 -4.76
N ALA A 2 77.42 -13.79 -5.38
CA ALA A 2 76.25 -12.90 -5.35
C ALA A 2 75.10 -13.60 -6.12
N TYR A 3 73.88 -13.41 -5.64
CA TYR A 3 72.66 -14.21 -5.83
C TYR A 3 71.51 -13.26 -6.24
N ILE A 4 70.48 -13.80 -6.94
CA ILE A 4 69.11 -13.23 -7.21
C ILE A 4 69.01 -11.93 -8.03
N GLY A 5 68.09 -11.73 -8.97
CA GLY A 5 66.96 -12.53 -9.48
C GLY A 5 66.15 -11.74 -10.52
N PRO A 6 65.00 -12.27 -10.97
CA PRO A 6 64.33 -11.82 -12.19
C PRO A 6 63.21 -10.82 -11.91
N ASN A 7 63.19 -9.65 -12.57
CA ASN A 7 62.08 -8.69 -12.46
C ASN A 7 61.90 -7.78 -13.71
N HIS A 8 61.63 -8.36 -14.87
CA HIS A 8 61.18 -7.57 -16.04
C HIS A 8 59.88 -8.12 -16.66
N THR A 9 58.92 -8.55 -15.85
CA THR A 9 57.66 -9.17 -16.33
C THR A 9 56.41 -8.48 -15.78
N LYS A 10 56.36 -7.14 -15.74
CA LYS A 10 55.15 -6.40 -15.33
C LYS A 10 54.51 -5.51 -16.39
N GLU A 11 55.14 -5.28 -17.54
CA GLU A 11 54.57 -4.36 -18.54
C GLU A 11 53.77 -5.03 -19.66
N THR A 12 53.97 -6.32 -19.91
CA THR A 12 53.31 -7.03 -21.02
C THR A 12 51.92 -7.59 -20.70
N ARG A 13 51.41 -7.45 -19.47
CA ARG A 13 50.10 -7.98 -19.06
C ARG A 13 48.93 -7.00 -19.11
N ARG A 14 49.17 -5.72 -19.44
CA ARG A 14 48.12 -4.69 -19.48
C ARG A 14 47.51 -4.45 -20.87
N ALA A 15 47.99 -5.13 -21.89
CA ALA A 15 47.48 -4.98 -23.27
C ALA A 15 46.52 -6.12 -23.70
N MET A 16 46.11 -7.02 -22.79
CA MET A 16 45.45 -8.28 -23.17
C MET A 16 44.04 -8.50 -22.57
N ASN A 17 43.38 -7.50 -21.99
CA ASN A 17 42.10 -7.72 -21.29
C ASN A 17 40.95 -6.77 -21.66
N ASN A 18 41.08 -6.04 -22.76
CA ASN A 18 40.10 -5.08 -23.23
C ASN A 18 39.82 -5.28 -24.72
N THR A 19 39.54 -6.54 -25.09
CA THR A 19 38.60 -6.81 -26.17
C THR A 19 37.21 -6.69 -25.54
N SER A 20 36.73 -5.45 -25.44
CA SER A 20 35.31 -5.21 -25.24
C SER A 20 34.60 -5.88 -26.40
N THR A 21 33.97 -7.03 -26.16
CA THR A 21 32.96 -7.59 -27.05
C THR A 21 31.75 -6.67 -26.96
N ASP A 22 31.90 -5.45 -27.48
CA ASP A 22 30.78 -4.61 -27.83
C ASP A 22 30.14 -5.32 -29.03
N PRO A 23 28.90 -5.83 -28.93
CA PRO A 23 28.26 -6.48 -30.06
C PRO A 23 28.24 -5.48 -31.21
N ASP A 24 29.02 -5.75 -32.26
CA ASP A 24 29.05 -4.94 -33.45
C ASP A 24 27.62 -4.89 -33.99
N VAL A 25 27.00 -3.71 -33.88
CA VAL A 25 25.57 -3.47 -34.18
C VAL A 25 25.27 -3.77 -35.65
N ASN A 26 26.33 -3.92 -36.48
CA ASN A 26 26.27 -4.14 -37.91
C ASN A 26 26.45 -5.60 -38.36
N ASP A 27 26.50 -6.58 -37.43
CA ASP A 27 26.43 -8.01 -37.77
C ASP A 27 24.95 -8.42 -37.98
N PRO A 28 24.55 -8.94 -39.16
CA PRO A 28 23.17 -9.37 -39.42
C PRO A 28 22.66 -10.44 -38.43
N ALA A 29 23.54 -11.20 -37.79
CA ALA A 29 23.16 -12.10 -36.71
C ALA A 29 22.75 -11.35 -35.43
N SER A 30 23.38 -10.21 -35.14
CA SER A 30 23.09 -9.34 -33.99
C SER A 30 21.77 -8.58 -34.15
N GLU A 31 21.45 -8.12 -35.37
CA GLU A 31 20.20 -7.39 -35.64
C GLU A 31 18.94 -8.23 -35.35
N ALA A 32 18.94 -9.51 -35.75
CA ALA A 32 17.83 -10.42 -35.50
C ALA A 32 17.61 -10.69 -34.01
N VAL A 33 18.70 -10.77 -33.24
CA VAL A 33 18.67 -10.97 -31.79
C VAL A 33 18.16 -9.71 -31.08
N VAL A 34 18.65 -8.52 -31.47
CA VAL A 34 18.19 -7.24 -30.92
C VAL A 34 16.71 -7.00 -31.20
N ALA A 35 16.24 -7.29 -32.42
CA ALA A 35 14.83 -7.16 -32.77
C ALA A 35 13.93 -8.07 -31.90
N LYS A 36 14.39 -9.29 -31.60
CA LYS A 36 13.68 -10.23 -30.73
C LYS A 36 13.67 -9.79 -29.27
N ILE A 37 14.81 -9.34 -28.75
CA ILE A 37 14.93 -8.81 -27.38
C ILE A 37 14.05 -7.57 -27.22
N ARG A 38 13.98 -6.69 -28.22
CA ARG A 38 13.11 -5.51 -28.20
C ARG A 38 11.64 -5.87 -28.06
N ARG A 39 11.18 -6.90 -28.77
CA ARG A 39 9.80 -7.40 -28.65
C ARG A 39 9.50 -7.94 -27.25
N ILE A 40 10.41 -8.72 -26.69
CA ILE A 40 10.25 -9.30 -25.35
C ILE A 40 10.30 -8.20 -24.27
N SER A 41 11.20 -7.23 -24.42
CA SER A 41 11.34 -6.07 -23.53
C SER A 41 10.05 -5.24 -23.47
N ILE A 42 9.45 -4.94 -24.63
CA ILE A 42 8.16 -4.22 -24.70
C ILE A 42 7.07 -4.96 -23.93
N VAL A 43 6.95 -6.28 -24.12
CA VAL A 43 5.93 -7.08 -23.43
C VAL A 43 6.16 -7.07 -21.92
N SER A 44 7.40 -7.20 -21.46
CA SER A 44 7.74 -7.14 -20.04
C SER A 44 7.39 -5.79 -19.41
N SER A 45 7.70 -4.68 -20.09
CA SER A 45 7.36 -3.35 -19.60
C SER A 45 5.85 -3.12 -19.55
N LEU A 46 5.10 -3.63 -20.54
CA LEU A 46 3.63 -3.55 -20.54
C LEU A 46 3.03 -4.27 -19.33
N ILE A 47 3.52 -5.46 -19.00
CA ILE A 47 3.05 -6.23 -17.84
C ILE A 47 3.35 -5.48 -16.54
N MET A 48 4.55 -4.91 -16.40
CA MET A 48 4.92 -4.12 -15.23
C MET A 48 3.99 -2.92 -15.03
N ILE A 49 3.74 -2.15 -16.10
CA ILE A 49 2.85 -0.98 -16.07
C ILE A 49 1.42 -1.41 -15.73
N ALA A 50 0.93 -2.49 -16.35
CA ALA A 50 -0.40 -3.02 -16.07
C ALA A 50 -0.55 -3.46 -14.61
N GLY A 51 0.46 -4.14 -14.05
CA GLY A 51 0.46 -4.57 -12.65
C GLY A 51 0.40 -3.38 -11.68
N VAL A 52 1.31 -2.42 -11.84
CA VAL A 52 1.35 -1.21 -10.99
C VAL A 52 0.05 -0.40 -11.15
N GLY A 53 -0.41 -0.21 -12.39
CA GLY A 53 -1.66 0.50 -12.69
C GLY A 53 -2.87 -0.15 -12.05
N THR A 54 -2.94 -1.49 -12.06
CA THR A 54 -4.03 -2.24 -11.42
C THR A 54 -4.03 -2.04 -9.90
N VAL A 55 -2.87 -2.15 -9.25
CA VAL A 55 -2.77 -1.95 -7.80
C VAL A 55 -3.19 -0.53 -7.40
N LEU A 56 -2.69 0.48 -8.13
CA LEU A 56 -3.08 1.87 -7.90
C LEU A 56 -4.58 2.10 -8.12
N ALA A 57 -5.16 1.52 -9.18
CA ALA A 57 -6.59 1.61 -9.46
C ALA A 57 -7.43 0.96 -8.36
N VAL A 58 -7.03 -0.21 -7.86
CA VAL A 58 -7.70 -0.89 -6.73
C VAL A 58 -7.60 -0.05 -5.46
N ILE A 59 -6.44 0.52 -5.15
CA ILE A 59 -6.27 1.40 -3.97
C ILE A 59 -7.17 2.62 -4.12
N ALA A 60 -7.16 3.30 -5.27
CA ALA A 60 -8.03 4.43 -5.54
C ALA A 60 -9.50 4.04 -5.41
N TYR A 61 -9.93 2.93 -6.01
CA TYR A 61 -11.28 2.41 -5.88
C TYR A 61 -11.62 2.05 -4.44
N ARG A 62 -10.69 1.52 -3.64
CA ARG A 62 -10.92 1.17 -2.24
C ARG A 62 -11.04 2.44 -1.38
N LEU A 63 -10.24 3.46 -1.66
CA LEU A 63 -10.32 4.76 -0.99
C LEU A 63 -11.60 5.52 -1.34
N LEU A 64 -12.01 5.52 -2.61
CA LEU A 64 -13.20 6.25 -3.08
C LEU A 64 -14.50 5.44 -2.91
N GLY A 65 -14.44 4.12 -3.09
CA GLY A 65 -15.58 3.20 -3.07
C GLY A 65 -15.93 2.64 -1.69
N GLY A 66 -15.00 2.67 -0.73
CA GLY A 66 -15.32 2.44 0.69
C GLY A 66 -16.30 3.49 1.25
N GLN A 67 -16.37 4.66 0.61
CA GLN A 67 -17.33 5.71 0.86
C GLN A 67 -18.27 5.85 -0.35
N GLY A 68 -19.22 4.92 -0.51
CA GLY A 68 -20.40 5.19 -1.37
C GLY A 68 -20.96 6.59 -1.05
N PRO A 69 -21.45 7.35 -2.06
CA PRO A 69 -21.42 8.81 -2.13
C PRO A 69 -21.37 9.44 -0.76
N SER A 70 -20.17 9.83 -0.32
CA SER A 70 -20.01 10.64 0.88
C SER A 70 -20.71 11.97 0.62
N GLY A 71 -21.99 12.01 0.96
CA GLY A 71 -22.73 13.26 1.13
C GLY A 71 -21.89 14.19 2.01
N PRO A 72 -22.12 15.52 1.91
CA PRO A 72 -21.29 16.53 2.54
C PRO A 72 -20.96 16.11 3.96
N ALA A 73 -19.67 16.00 4.28
CA ALA A 73 -19.19 15.59 5.59
C ALA A 73 -19.92 16.43 6.64
N ARG A 74 -20.93 15.85 7.27
CA ARG A 74 -21.65 16.52 8.35
C ARG A 74 -20.69 16.54 9.52
N LEU A 75 -20.00 17.66 9.68
CA LEU A 75 -19.35 18.06 10.93
C LEU A 75 -20.45 18.25 11.98
N GLY A 76 -21.05 17.14 12.41
CA GLY A 76 -22.02 17.09 13.49
C GLY A 76 -21.28 16.82 14.78
N ALA A 77 -21.38 17.75 15.74
CA ALA A 77 -21.06 17.43 17.13
C ALA A 77 -22.11 16.43 17.62
N ILE A 78 -21.69 15.23 18.00
CA ILE A 78 -22.58 14.28 18.68
C ILE A 78 -22.68 14.78 20.11
N ASP A 79 -23.86 15.24 20.51
CA ASP A 79 -24.10 15.65 21.89
C ASP A 79 -23.88 14.45 22.81
N ALA A 80 -22.88 14.54 23.66
CA ALA A 80 -22.65 13.54 24.69
C ALA A 80 -23.79 13.71 25.70
N GLN A 81 -24.86 12.92 25.56
CA GLN A 81 -26.16 13.02 26.26
C GLN A 81 -26.05 13.10 27.81
N GLY A 82 -25.49 14.18 28.33
CA GLY A 82 -25.17 14.41 29.74
C GLY A 82 -24.07 13.52 30.34
N GLY A 83 -23.36 12.71 29.55
CA GLY A 83 -22.36 11.74 30.03
C GLY A 83 -20.93 12.06 29.60
N LYS A 84 -19.94 11.67 30.41
CA LYS A 84 -18.52 11.81 30.05
C LYS A 84 -18.17 10.75 29.01
N VAL A 85 -17.63 11.16 27.86
CA VAL A 85 -17.10 10.20 26.87
C VAL A 85 -15.88 9.50 27.46
N VAL A 86 -15.95 8.17 27.54
CA VAL A 86 -14.87 7.32 28.07
C VAL A 86 -14.07 6.69 26.93
N SER A 87 -14.74 6.36 25.82
CA SER A 87 -14.12 5.77 24.64
C SER A 87 -14.94 6.09 23.39
N ALA A 88 -14.27 6.26 22.26
CA ALA A 88 -14.89 6.40 20.94
C ALA A 88 -14.06 5.63 19.91
N VAL A 89 -14.70 4.73 19.16
CA VAL A 89 -14.08 3.89 18.15
C VAL A 89 -14.89 3.94 16.86
N ALA A 90 -14.24 4.30 15.76
CA ALA A 90 -14.82 4.28 14.42
C ALA A 90 -14.28 3.08 13.63
N ALA A 91 -15.15 2.14 13.25
CA ALA A 91 -14.80 0.96 12.47
C ALA A 91 -15.98 0.54 11.58
N ASP A 92 -15.71 0.02 10.38
CA ASP A 92 -16.70 -0.59 9.49
C ASP A 92 -17.96 0.26 9.20
N GLY A 93 -17.81 1.58 9.14
CA GLY A 93 -18.93 2.49 8.89
C GLY A 93 -19.81 2.76 10.11
N GLN A 94 -19.38 2.31 11.30
CA GLN A 94 -20.03 2.58 12.57
C GLN A 94 -19.09 3.33 13.51
N LEU A 95 -19.67 4.19 14.34
CA LEU A 95 -19.00 4.90 15.42
C LEU A 95 -19.60 4.41 16.73
N THR A 96 -18.82 3.62 17.47
CA THR A 96 -19.19 3.19 18.81
C THR A 96 -18.66 4.19 19.80
N VAL A 97 -19.55 4.81 20.57
CA VAL A 97 -19.20 5.75 21.64
C VAL A 97 -19.63 5.14 22.97
N THR A 98 -18.71 5.11 23.92
CA THR A 98 -18.98 4.70 25.29
C THR A 98 -19.03 5.94 26.17
N TYR A 99 -20.18 6.16 26.80
CA TYR A 99 -20.42 7.22 27.76
C TYR A 99 -20.46 6.64 29.16
N ASP A 100 -19.94 7.38 30.13
CA ASP A 100 -20.24 7.18 31.54
C ASP A 100 -21.36 8.14 31.92
N GLN A 101 -22.51 7.58 32.25
CA GLN A 101 -23.66 8.33 32.74
C GLN A 101 -23.85 7.99 34.22
N ALA A 102 -23.35 8.87 35.08
CA ALA A 102 -23.48 8.75 36.54
C ALA A 102 -22.99 7.40 37.12
N GLY A 103 -21.90 6.85 36.59
CA GLY A 103 -21.28 5.59 37.02
C GLY A 103 -21.78 4.36 36.26
N VAL A 104 -22.68 4.53 35.29
CA VAL A 104 -23.19 3.45 34.44
C VAL A 104 -22.62 3.58 33.03
N PRO A 105 -21.88 2.57 32.52
CA PRO A 105 -21.39 2.60 31.14
C PRO A 105 -22.54 2.41 30.16
N VAL A 106 -22.66 3.33 29.20
CA VAL A 106 -23.63 3.28 28.11
C VAL A 106 -22.86 3.25 26.80
N ILE A 107 -23.08 2.20 26.01
CA ILE A 107 -22.50 2.04 24.69
C ILE A 107 -23.55 2.44 23.67
N VAL A 108 -23.23 3.39 22.80
CA VAL A 108 -24.09 3.83 21.71
C VAL A 108 -23.36 3.62 20.40
N ILE A 109 -24.01 2.95 19.46
CA ILE A 109 -23.48 2.69 18.13
C ILE A 109 -24.19 3.63 17.17
N TYR A 110 -23.42 4.48 16.50
CA TYR A 110 -23.90 5.40 15.48
C TYR A 110 -23.52 4.88 14.10
N ASP A 111 -24.41 5.03 13.13
CA ASP A 111 -24.08 4.86 11.72
C ASP A 111 -23.31 6.11 11.24
N LEU A 112 -22.09 5.94 10.73
CA LEU A 112 -21.23 7.07 10.32
C LEU A 112 -21.75 7.81 9.09
N ARG A 113 -22.65 7.21 8.31
CA ARG A 113 -23.20 7.84 7.10
C ARG A 113 -24.34 8.79 7.44
N SER A 114 -25.17 8.42 8.41
CA SER A 114 -26.38 9.15 8.78
C SER A 114 -26.28 9.86 10.13
N LEU A 115 -25.24 9.57 10.92
CA LEU A 115 -25.06 10.00 12.33
C LEU A 115 -26.26 9.60 13.21
N LYS A 116 -27.01 8.57 12.82
CA LYS A 116 -28.13 8.06 13.60
C LYS A 116 -27.68 6.99 14.56
N GLU A 117 -28.25 7.01 15.75
CA GLU A 117 -28.14 5.93 16.73
C GLU A 117 -28.79 4.65 16.15
N VAL A 118 -27.99 3.60 16.03
CA VAL A 118 -28.40 2.26 15.57
C VAL A 118 -28.74 1.38 16.76
N HIS A 119 -27.95 1.50 17.82
CA HIS A 119 -28.10 0.67 19.00
C HIS A 119 -27.61 1.39 20.25
N ARG A 120 -28.28 1.12 21.37
CA ARG A 120 -27.87 1.59 22.68
C ARG A 120 -27.95 0.45 23.68
N ILE A 121 -26.85 0.26 24.39
CA ILE A 121 -26.67 -0.82 25.35
C ILE A 121 -26.21 -0.18 26.66
N THR A 122 -27.02 -0.34 27.70
CA THR A 122 -26.63 0.04 29.06
C THR A 122 -25.99 -1.16 29.72
N VAL A 123 -24.71 -1.05 30.08
CA VAL A 123 -23.98 -2.11 30.77
C VAL A 123 -24.51 -2.18 32.21
N GLY A 124 -25.30 -3.23 32.49
CA GLY A 124 -26.04 -3.40 33.75
C GLY A 124 -27.56 -3.16 33.66
N GLY A 125 -28.09 -2.81 32.48
CA GLY A 125 -29.53 -2.63 32.23
C GLY A 125 -30.26 -3.90 31.72
N PRO A 126 -31.54 -3.78 31.31
CA PRO A 126 -32.32 -4.87 30.74
C PRO A 126 -31.63 -5.49 29.52
N GLN A 127 -31.53 -6.82 29.50
CA GLN A 127 -30.80 -7.57 28.47
C GLN A 127 -31.47 -7.37 27.10
N VAL A 128 -30.68 -7.06 26.07
CA VAL A 128 -31.16 -6.99 24.68
C VAL A 128 -31.45 -8.42 24.20
N PRO A 129 -32.64 -8.71 23.64
CA PRO A 129 -33.00 -10.05 23.18
C PRO A 129 -32.01 -10.55 22.11
N ARG A 130 -31.38 -11.70 22.35
CA ARG A 130 -30.62 -12.41 21.32
C ARG A 130 -31.62 -13.18 20.47
N SER A 131 -31.79 -12.77 19.22
CA SER A 131 -32.57 -13.50 18.20
C SER A 131 -31.63 -14.39 17.39
#